data_AF-A0A382S8X1-F1
#
_entry.id   AF-A0A382S8X1-F1
#
_cell.length_a   1.000
_cell.length_b   1.000
_cell.length_c   1.000
_cell.angle_alpha   90.00
_cell.angle_beta   90.00
_cell.angle_gamma   90.00
#
_symmetry.space_group_name_H-M   'P 1'
#
loop_
_entity.id
_entity.type
_entity.pdbx_description
1 polymer ?
#
loop_
_entity_poly.entity_id
_entity_poly.type
_entity_poly.pdbx_seq_one_letter_code
_entity_poly.pdbx_strand_id
1 'polypeptide(L)'
;MKNFKQYLEESGGAVGVWNQTPVSQDGNDTFDITNPSVLKRVNAFVGSIADREYLIPENAVDQLRSFLMRIGLTFPKVELPEGNGSVTVSLEQFGGRFGKDLDTPYDEVIKDDGISNRKPGGMSLKIDQESVVNGSWKVYAKIV
;
A
#
# COMPACT_ATOMS: atom_id res chain seq x y z
N MET A 1 42.09 -14.41 -36.22
CA MET A 1 40.77 -13.88 -35.80
C MET A 1 40.12 -14.91 -34.91
N LYS A 2 39.56 -14.50 -33.76
CA LYS A 2 38.89 -15.42 -32.84
C LYS A 2 37.58 -15.90 -33.46
N ASN A 3 37.19 -17.15 -33.23
CA ASN A 3 35.90 -17.65 -33.68
C ASN A 3 34.79 -17.28 -32.68
N PHE A 4 33.54 -17.27 -33.13
CA PHE A 4 32.39 -16.86 -32.35
C PHE A 4 32.21 -17.67 -31.05
N LYS A 5 32.57 -18.97 -31.06
CA LYS A 5 32.53 -19.81 -29.86
C LYS A 5 33.56 -19.39 -28.82
N GLN A 6 34.79 -19.11 -29.23
CA GLN A 6 35.84 -18.62 -28.34
C GLN A 6 35.49 -17.25 -27.74
N TYR A 7 34.82 -16.38 -28.49
CA TYR A 7 34.32 -15.10 -27.94
C TYR A 7 33.29 -15.32 -26.82
N LEU A 8 32.36 -16.27 -26.98
CA LEU A 8 31.36 -16.58 -25.95
C LEU A 8 31.96 -17.21 -24.69
N GLU A 9 32.97 -18.08 -24.85
CA GLU A 9 33.67 -18.71 -23.73
C GLU A 9 34.58 -17.73 -22.97
N GLU A 10 35.34 -16.89 -23.68
CA GLU A 10 36.22 -15.89 -23.05
C GLU A 10 35.44 -14.75 -22.40
N SER A 11 34.25 -14.42 -22.91
CA SER A 11 33.42 -13.35 -22.37
C SER A 11 32.67 -13.73 -21.08
N GLY A 12 32.86 -14.94 -20.55
CA GLY A 12 32.34 -15.34 -19.24
C GLY A 12 30.82 -15.54 -19.18
N GLY A 13 30.20 -15.98 -20.27
CA GLY A 13 28.75 -15.91 -20.42
C GLY A 13 28.31 -14.47 -20.62
N ALA A 14 27.17 -14.27 -21.28
CA ALA A 14 26.75 -12.97 -21.77
C ALA A 14 26.96 -11.83 -20.73
N VAL A 15 27.79 -10.85 -21.10
CA VAL A 15 28.00 -9.59 -20.35
C VAL A 15 26.73 -8.77 -20.49
N GLY A 16 25.73 -9.18 -19.75
CA GLY A 16 24.37 -8.71 -19.84
C GLY A 16 23.66 -9.16 -18.58
N VAL A 17 22.77 -8.30 -18.14
CA VAL A 17 22.04 -8.39 -16.89
C VAL A 17 21.01 -9.52 -16.96
N TRP A 18 21.43 -10.79 -17.03
CA TRP A 18 20.52 -11.92 -17.30
C TRP A 18 19.84 -12.47 -16.05
N ASN A 19 20.33 -12.14 -14.85
CA ASN A 19 19.81 -12.64 -13.57
C ASN A 19 19.47 -11.55 -12.54
N GLN A 20 19.32 -10.28 -12.95
CA GLN A 20 18.75 -9.30 -12.04
C GLN A 20 17.23 -9.39 -12.15
N THR A 21 16.60 -9.94 -11.13
CA THR A 21 15.21 -9.60 -10.83
C THR A 21 15.16 -8.06 -10.76
N PRO A 22 14.29 -7.40 -11.54
CA PRO A 22 14.09 -5.96 -11.39
C PRO A 22 13.87 -5.66 -9.90
N VAL A 23 14.41 -4.55 -9.39
CA VAL A 23 14.18 -4.15 -7.99
C VAL A 23 12.66 -4.14 -7.67
N SER A 24 11.84 -3.88 -8.70
CA SER A 24 10.39 -3.91 -8.69
C SER A 24 9.73 -5.30 -8.79
N GLN A 25 10.48 -6.39 -8.63
CA GLN A 25 9.97 -7.76 -8.82
C GLN A 25 10.57 -8.74 -7.80
N ASP A 26 11.26 -8.23 -6.77
CA ASP A 26 11.90 -9.01 -5.70
C ASP A 26 10.93 -9.31 -4.52
N GLY A 27 9.63 -9.13 -4.73
CA GLY A 27 8.61 -9.35 -3.68
C GLY A 27 8.70 -8.36 -2.51
N ASN A 28 9.48 -7.28 -2.67
CA ASN A 28 9.64 -6.20 -1.70
C ASN A 28 8.95 -4.89 -2.14
N ASP A 29 8.17 -4.96 -3.21
CA ASP A 29 7.39 -3.85 -3.74
C ASP A 29 6.49 -3.24 -2.69
N THR A 30 6.75 -2.00 -2.32
CA THR A 30 6.02 -1.29 -1.24
C THR A 30 4.53 -1.12 -1.54
N PHE A 31 4.15 -1.20 -2.81
CA PHE A 31 2.77 -1.15 -3.26
C PHE A 31 2.06 -2.52 -3.20
N ASP A 32 2.76 -3.65 -3.12
CA ASP A 32 2.11 -4.95 -3.01
C ASP A 32 1.69 -5.27 -1.57
N ILE A 33 0.66 -4.56 -1.12
CA ILE A 33 0.07 -4.74 0.21
C ILE A 33 -0.56 -6.12 0.44
N THR A 34 -0.77 -6.92 -0.62
CA THR A 34 -1.27 -8.29 -0.48
C THR A 34 -0.21 -9.25 0.04
N ASN A 35 1.08 -8.88 -0.11
CA ASN A 35 2.20 -9.62 0.44
C ASN A 35 2.32 -9.36 1.96
N PRO A 36 2.28 -10.40 2.82
CA PRO A 36 2.36 -10.24 4.27
C PRO A 36 3.61 -9.50 4.78
N SER A 37 4.76 -9.70 4.12
CA SER A 37 6.02 -9.05 4.49
C SER A 37 6.01 -7.55 4.19
N VAL A 38 5.42 -7.17 3.05
CA VAL A 38 5.20 -5.76 2.70
C VAL A 38 4.18 -5.15 3.65
N LEU A 39 3.04 -5.80 3.87
CA LEU A 39 1.99 -5.33 4.78
C LEU A 39 2.52 -5.09 6.20
N LYS A 40 3.40 -5.97 6.71
CA LYS A 40 4.06 -5.78 8.01
C LYS A 40 4.87 -4.47 8.06
N ARG A 41 5.64 -4.17 7.02
CA ARG A 41 6.45 -2.94 6.93
C ARG A 41 5.57 -1.70 6.77
N VAL A 42 4.55 -1.77 5.92
CA VAL A 42 3.58 -0.68 5.75
C VAL A 42 2.85 -0.41 7.06
N ASN A 43 2.41 -1.45 7.79
CA ASN A 43 1.78 -1.30 9.10
C ASN A 43 2.72 -0.73 10.17
N ALA A 44 4.02 -1.04 10.12
CA ALA A 44 4.99 -0.41 11.02
C ALA A 44 5.09 1.11 10.77
N PHE A 45 5.05 1.53 9.50
CA PHE A 45 5.07 2.95 9.12
C PHE A 45 3.74 3.66 9.40
N VAL A 46 2.61 3.04 9.10
CA VAL A 46 1.28 3.55 9.47
C VAL A 46 1.15 3.67 10.99
N GLY A 47 1.67 2.69 11.73
CA GLY A 47 1.66 2.67 13.19
C GLY A 47 2.54 3.75 13.84
N SER A 48 3.57 4.25 13.15
CA SER A 48 4.44 5.32 13.70
C SER A 48 3.72 6.65 13.87
N ILE A 49 2.48 6.78 13.36
CA ILE A 49 1.63 7.94 13.66
C ILE A 49 1.36 8.06 15.17
N ALA A 50 1.37 6.95 15.91
CA ALA A 50 1.13 6.92 17.35
C ALA A 50 2.31 7.42 18.21
N ASP A 51 3.49 7.63 17.61
CA ASP A 51 4.68 8.14 18.29
C ASP A 51 4.57 9.65 18.62
N ARG A 52 3.52 10.31 18.12
CA ARG A 52 3.27 11.74 18.30
C ARG A 52 1.96 11.97 19.04
N GLU A 53 1.87 13.12 19.68
CA GLU A 53 0.61 13.69 20.16
C GLU A 53 0.14 14.79 19.21
N TYR A 54 -1.17 14.87 19.03
CA TYR A 54 -1.82 15.79 18.10
C TYR A 54 -2.78 16.69 18.88
N LEU A 55 -2.70 18.00 18.66
CA LEU A 55 -3.72 18.91 19.18
C LEU A 55 -5.08 18.70 18.51
N ILE A 56 -5.04 18.30 17.23
CA ILE A 56 -6.20 18.05 16.37
C ILE A 56 -5.98 16.68 15.74
N PRO A 57 -6.77 15.65 16.08
CA PRO A 57 -6.53 14.28 15.62
C PRO A 57 -6.71 14.14 14.10
N GLU A 58 -7.48 15.01 13.45
CA GLU A 58 -7.62 15.08 12.00
C GLU A 58 -6.28 15.33 11.30
N ASN A 59 -5.35 16.08 11.92
CA ASN A 59 -4.01 16.28 11.37
C ASN A 59 -3.21 14.96 11.27
N ALA A 60 -3.48 14.00 12.16
CA ALA A 60 -2.88 12.67 12.06
C ALA A 60 -3.47 11.91 10.87
N VAL A 61 -4.78 12.02 10.64
CA VAL A 61 -5.47 11.41 9.50
C VAL A 61 -4.96 11.97 8.16
N ASP A 62 -4.71 13.27 8.08
CA ASP A 62 -4.13 13.89 6.87
C ASP A 62 -2.68 13.47 6.61
N GLN A 63 -1.91 13.25 7.68
CA GLN A 63 -0.57 12.65 7.57
C GLN A 63 -0.65 11.20 7.07
N LEU A 64 -1.55 10.39 7.63
CA LEU A 64 -1.81 9.02 7.15
C LEU A 64 -2.23 9.01 5.68
N ARG A 65 -3.09 9.94 5.25
CA ARG A 65 -3.47 10.12 3.85
C ARG A 65 -2.26 10.39 2.96
N SER A 66 -1.39 11.30 3.37
CA SER A 66 -0.17 11.64 2.63
C SER A 66 0.79 10.46 2.53
N PHE A 67 0.89 9.63 3.58
CA PHE A 67 1.72 8.44 3.60
C PHE A 67 1.20 7.35 2.69
N LEU A 68 -0.09 7.03 2.79
CA LEU A 68 -0.72 6.00 1.98
C LEU A 68 -0.75 6.39 0.49
N MET A 69 -0.99 7.67 0.18
CA MET A 69 -1.01 8.15 -1.21
C MET A 69 0.34 7.95 -1.91
N ARG A 70 1.47 8.06 -1.21
CA ARG A 70 2.82 7.83 -1.79
C ARG A 70 3.05 6.40 -2.24
N ILE A 71 2.36 5.43 -1.64
CA ILE A 71 2.42 4.01 -2.02
C ILE A 71 1.22 3.58 -2.87
N GLY A 72 0.45 4.56 -3.38
CA GLY A 72 -0.69 4.32 -4.25
C GLY A 72 -1.96 3.88 -3.53
N LEU A 73 -2.04 4.04 -2.21
CA LEU A 73 -3.25 3.76 -1.44
C LEU A 73 -4.03 5.03 -1.11
N THR A 74 -5.35 4.94 -1.22
CA THR A 74 -6.28 6.01 -0.90
C THR A 74 -7.42 5.50 -0.03
N PHE A 75 -8.02 6.38 0.75
CA PHE A 75 -9.23 6.11 1.54
C PHE A 75 -10.12 7.35 1.48
N PRO A 76 -11.45 7.23 1.66
CA PRO A 76 -12.36 8.37 1.64
C PRO A 76 -12.06 9.37 2.76
N LYS A 77 -12.73 10.53 2.76
CA LYS A 77 -12.69 11.44 3.90
C LYS A 77 -13.20 10.69 5.14
N VAL A 78 -12.50 10.85 6.26
CA VAL A 78 -12.84 10.21 7.54
C VAL A 78 -13.43 11.25 8.46
N GLU A 79 -14.58 10.94 9.05
CA GLU A 79 -15.12 11.70 10.17
C GLU A 79 -14.76 10.93 11.45
N LEU A 80 -13.93 11.54 12.29
CA LEU A 80 -13.53 10.95 13.56
C LEU A 80 -14.70 11.05 14.56
N PRO A 81 -14.86 10.06 15.46
CA PRO A 81 -15.90 10.09 16.46
C PRO A 81 -15.70 11.28 17.42
N GLU A 82 -16.78 11.72 18.07
CA GLU A 82 -16.65 12.67 19.18
C GLU A 82 -16.08 11.94 20.40
N GLY A 83 -14.89 12.35 20.86
CA GLY A 83 -14.21 11.67 21.96
C GLY A 83 -13.38 10.46 21.53
N ASN A 84 -13.08 9.59 22.50
CA ASN A 84 -12.32 8.37 22.24
C ASN A 84 -13.13 7.39 21.38
N GLY A 85 -12.50 6.79 20.38
CA GLY A 85 -13.20 5.85 19.53
C GLY A 85 -12.41 5.38 18.34
N SER A 86 -13.07 4.60 17.49
CA SER A 86 -12.47 3.96 16.33
C SER A 86 -13.33 4.13 15.09
N VAL A 87 -12.70 4.31 13.95
CA VAL A 87 -13.33 4.30 12.64
C VAL A 87 -12.55 3.37 11.71
N THR A 88 -13.24 2.64 10.85
CA THR A 88 -12.64 1.76 9.84
C THR A 88 -13.13 2.20 8.47
N VAL A 89 -12.21 2.41 7.54
CA VAL A 89 -12.51 2.83 6.18
C VAL A 89 -11.85 1.92 5.16
N SER A 90 -12.56 1.61 4.08
CA SER A 90 -12.03 0.80 2.98
C SER A 90 -10.88 1.53 2.28
N LEU A 91 -9.86 0.77 1.88
CA LEU A 91 -8.77 1.24 1.05
C LEU A 91 -9.06 0.97 -0.43
N GLU A 92 -8.61 1.89 -1.26
CA GLU A 92 -8.52 1.72 -2.71
C GLU A 92 -7.05 1.84 -3.12
N GLN A 93 -6.67 1.13 -4.18
CA GLN A 93 -5.33 1.19 -4.74
C GLN A 93 -5.36 1.77 -6.15
N PHE A 94 -4.48 2.75 -6.40
CA PHE A 94 -4.35 3.46 -7.67
C PHE A 94 -5.65 4.08 -8.21
N GLY A 95 -6.60 4.39 -7.32
CA GLY A 95 -7.92 4.91 -7.69
C GLY A 95 -8.91 3.84 -8.15
N GLY A 96 -8.61 2.56 -7.89
CA GLY A 96 -9.43 1.42 -8.27
C GLY A 96 -9.23 0.97 -9.71
N ARG A 97 -10.05 0.03 -10.16
CA ARG A 97 -10.08 -0.46 -11.54
C ARG A 97 -11.39 -0.06 -12.18
N PHE A 98 -11.30 0.44 -13.41
CA PHE A 98 -12.46 0.71 -14.25
C PHE A 98 -12.20 0.16 -15.66
N GLY A 99 -13.09 -0.69 -16.15
CA GLY A 99 -12.97 -1.24 -17.51
C GLY A 99 -13.57 -2.63 -17.66
N LYS A 100 -12.99 -3.43 -18.56
CA LYS A 100 -13.39 -4.81 -18.82
C LYS A 100 -12.15 -5.68 -18.80
N ASP A 101 -12.25 -6.86 -18.21
CA ASP A 101 -11.27 -7.95 -18.37
C ASP A 101 -11.69 -8.84 -19.55
N LEU A 102 -10.90 -9.90 -19.81
CA LEU A 102 -11.18 -10.87 -20.87
C LEU A 102 -12.54 -11.56 -20.72
N ASP A 103 -12.97 -11.78 -19.47
CA ASP A 103 -14.17 -12.53 -19.13
C ASP A 103 -15.36 -11.64 -18.76
N THR A 104 -15.22 -10.30 -18.86
CA THR A 104 -16.33 -9.39 -18.53
C THR A 104 -17.37 -9.40 -19.66
N PRO A 105 -18.66 -9.69 -19.37
CA PRO A 105 -19.72 -9.62 -20.36
C PRO A 105 -19.80 -8.27 -21.09
N TYR A 106 -20.38 -8.25 -22.29
CA TYR A 106 -20.41 -7.04 -23.12
C TYR A 106 -21.24 -5.90 -22.49
N ASP A 107 -22.20 -6.23 -21.64
CA ASP A 107 -23.11 -5.33 -20.93
C ASP A 107 -22.65 -4.94 -19.51
N GLU A 108 -21.54 -5.51 -19.03
CA GLU A 108 -21.00 -5.22 -17.70
C GLU A 108 -19.69 -4.43 -17.75
N VAL A 109 -19.38 -3.69 -16.67
CA VAL A 109 -18.11 -2.97 -16.50
C VAL A 109 -17.61 -3.23 -15.10
N ILE A 110 -16.32 -3.58 -14.98
CA ILE A 110 -15.64 -3.70 -13.69
C ILE A 110 -15.47 -2.31 -13.10
N LYS A 111 -15.88 -2.17 -11.84
CA LYS A 111 -15.61 -1.01 -10.99
C LYS A 111 -15.30 -1.49 -9.58
N ASP A 112 -14.01 -1.67 -9.29
CA ASP A 112 -13.53 -2.21 -8.01
C ASP A 112 -12.44 -1.33 -7.38
N ASP A 113 -12.05 -1.66 -6.16
CA ASP A 113 -11.07 -0.95 -5.32
C ASP A 113 -9.60 -1.17 -5.74
N GLY A 114 -9.32 -2.00 -6.76
CA GLY A 114 -7.96 -2.39 -7.17
C GLY A 114 -7.25 -3.36 -6.23
N ILE A 115 -7.94 -3.88 -5.21
CA ILE A 115 -7.40 -4.76 -4.16
C ILE A 115 -8.18 -6.08 -4.10
N SER A 116 -9.52 -6.00 -4.08
CA SER A 116 -10.46 -7.11 -3.92
C SER A 116 -10.33 -8.19 -4.99
N ASN A 117 -9.84 -7.82 -6.18
CA ASN A 117 -9.53 -8.74 -7.27
C ASN A 117 -8.30 -9.64 -6.99
N ARG A 118 -7.38 -9.19 -6.13
CA ARG A 118 -6.16 -9.94 -5.72
C ARG A 118 -6.29 -10.55 -4.33
N LYS A 119 -7.07 -9.92 -3.45
CA LYS A 119 -7.34 -10.38 -2.08
C LYS A 119 -8.85 -10.26 -1.79
N PRO A 120 -9.60 -11.37 -1.72
CA PRO A 120 -11.02 -11.33 -1.43
C PRO A 120 -11.35 -10.56 -0.14
N GLY A 121 -12.33 -9.66 -0.22
CA GLY A 121 -12.72 -8.78 0.89
C GLY A 121 -11.93 -7.47 1.01
N GLY A 122 -10.96 -7.23 0.12
CA GLY A 122 -10.20 -5.98 0.07
C GLY A 122 -9.29 -5.78 1.29
N MET A 123 -9.01 -4.51 1.60
CA MET A 123 -8.33 -4.10 2.84
C MET A 123 -8.95 -2.82 3.37
N SER A 124 -8.82 -2.61 4.67
CA SER A 124 -9.31 -1.40 5.33
C SER A 124 -8.25 -0.77 6.22
N LEU A 125 -8.35 0.53 6.45
CA LEU A 125 -7.57 1.25 7.45
C LEU A 125 -8.43 1.43 8.68
N LYS A 126 -8.02 0.83 9.80
CA LYS A 126 -8.56 1.11 11.13
C LYS A 126 -7.80 2.28 11.72
N ILE A 127 -8.52 3.28 12.22
CA ILE A 127 -8.00 4.45 12.92
C ILE A 127 -8.66 4.48 14.29
N ASP A 128 -7.86 4.55 15.34
CA ASP A 128 -8.32 4.71 16.72
C ASP A 128 -7.78 6.02 17.26
N GLN A 129 -8.58 6.74 18.05
CA GLN A 129 -8.14 7.95 18.75
C GLN A 129 -8.47 7.90 20.24
N GLU A 130 -7.60 8.50 21.03
CA GLU A 130 -7.81 8.72 22.46
C GLU A 130 -7.29 10.09 22.92
N SER A 131 -8.02 10.73 23.82
CA SER A 131 -7.59 11.95 24.49
C SER A 131 -6.53 11.65 25.54
N VAL A 132 -5.51 12.49 25.60
CA VAL A 132 -4.44 12.45 26.61
C VAL A 132 -4.73 13.50 27.69
N VAL A 133 -4.19 13.32 28.89
CA VAL A 133 -4.46 14.15 30.09
C VAL A 133 -4.20 15.65 29.87
N ASN A 134 -3.28 16.00 28.98
CA ASN A 134 -2.93 17.38 28.63
C ASN A 134 -3.88 18.02 27.59
N GLY A 135 -4.96 17.33 27.19
CA GLY A 135 -5.90 17.80 26.16
C GLY A 135 -5.44 17.60 24.72
N SER A 136 -4.32 16.88 24.50
CA SER A 136 -3.90 16.41 23.20
C SER A 136 -4.56 15.05 22.87
N TRP A 137 -4.27 14.52 21.68
CA TRP A 137 -4.79 13.26 21.17
C TRP A 137 -3.67 12.34 20.74
N LYS A 138 -3.82 11.06 21.04
CA LYS A 138 -3.09 10.00 20.35
C LYS A 138 -3.97 9.37 19.29
N VAL A 139 -3.36 9.11 18.14
CA VAL A 139 -4.02 8.42 17.02
C VAL A 139 -3.20 7.17 16.72
N TYR A 140 -3.90 6.04 16.60
CA TYR A 140 -3.34 4.77 16.18
C TYR A 140 -3.94 4.39 14.85
N ALA A 141 -3.16 3.71 14.01
CA ALA A 141 -3.64 3.25 12.73
C ALA A 141 -3.07 1.90 12.37
N LYS A 142 -3.86 1.09 11.66
CA LYS A 142 -3.46 -0.21 11.14
C LYS A 142 -4.29 -0.60 9.93
N ILE A 143 -3.64 -1.11 8.88
CA ILE A 143 -4.28 -1.78 7.76
C ILE A 143 -4.68 -3.20 8.18
N VAL A 144 -5.96 -3.53 8.00
CA VAL A 144 -6.61 -4.81 8.32
C VAL A 144 -7.16 -5.50 7.07
#